data_AF-A0A443VMF8-F1
#
_entry.id   AF-A0A443VMF8-F1
#
_cell.length_a   1.000
_cell.length_b   1.000
_cell.length_c   1.000
_cell.angle_alpha   90.00
_cell.angle_beta   90.00
_cell.angle_gamma   90.00
#
_symmetry.space_group_name_H-M   'P 1'
#
loop_
_entity.id
_entity.type
_entity.pdbx_description
1 polymer ?
#
loop_
_entity_poly.entity_id
_entity_poly.type
_entity_poly.pdbx_seq_one_letter_code
_entity_poly.pdbx_strand_id
1 'polypeptide(L)'
;MKKLLFGFVFLTSAANATQILEPQELQKLTSTICSQHLDPTLCVKAFYKVISYAKENDDYFYYCQKSKDSGMSPDKELCGQSQILRDFIDQNAN
;
A
#
# COMPACT_ATOMS: atom_id res chain seq x y z
N MET A 1 7.36 32.13 9.41
CA MET A 1 7.87 31.87 8.04
C MET A 1 8.94 30.79 8.19
N LYS A 2 8.87 29.58 7.65
CA LYS A 2 8.41 29.11 6.34
C LYS A 2 7.76 27.73 6.49
N LYS A 3 6.57 27.59 5.91
CA LYS A 3 5.98 26.31 5.48
C LYS A 3 6.86 25.78 4.35
N LEU A 4 7.58 24.67 4.52
CA LEU A 4 8.22 23.92 3.43
C LEU A 4 8.86 22.68 4.05
N LEU A 5 8.19 21.52 3.95
CA LEU A 5 8.80 20.16 4.01
C LEU A 5 7.77 19.03 3.94
N PHE A 6 6.47 19.32 3.87
CA PHE A 6 5.42 18.31 3.65
C PHE A 6 5.36 17.73 2.22
N GLY A 7 6.30 18.10 1.34
CA GLY A 7 6.26 17.74 -0.09
C GLY A 7 7.26 16.68 -0.56
N PHE A 8 8.04 16.06 0.33
CA PHE A 8 9.19 15.22 -0.08
C PHE A 8 9.06 13.72 0.18
N VAL A 9 7.90 13.21 0.61
CA VAL A 9 7.73 11.76 0.87
C VAL A 9 7.21 11.00 -0.36
N PHE A 10 6.81 11.68 -1.45
CA PHE A 10 6.25 11.04 -2.65
C PHE A 10 6.85 11.58 -3.96
N LEU A 11 8.14 11.94 -3.99
CA LEU A 11 8.85 12.36 -5.22
C LEU A 11 9.93 11.35 -5.65
N THR A 12 9.62 10.07 -5.57
CA THR A 12 10.31 9.06 -6.38
C THR A 12 9.41 8.74 -7.55
N SER A 13 9.83 9.19 -8.73
CA SER A 13 9.30 8.94 -10.07
C SER A 13 8.38 7.71 -10.17
N ALA A 14 7.13 7.95 -10.58
CA ALA A 14 6.15 6.92 -10.93
C ALA A 14 6.68 5.85 -11.93
N ALA A 15 7.77 6.15 -12.65
CA ALA A 15 8.45 5.22 -13.55
C ALA A 15 9.12 4.00 -12.85
N ASN A 16 9.27 4.00 -11.52
CA ASN A 16 9.87 2.89 -10.75
C ASN A 16 8.92 2.27 -9.70
N ALA A 17 7.62 2.55 -9.75
CA ALA A 17 6.62 2.03 -8.80
C ALA A 17 6.38 0.50 -8.89
N THR A 18 7.23 -0.23 -9.62
CA THR A 18 7.21 -1.69 -9.76
C THR A 18 8.16 -2.42 -8.80
N GLN A 19 8.99 -1.72 -8.04
CA GLN A 19 9.84 -2.36 -7.04
C GLN A 19 9.07 -2.59 -5.74
N ILE A 20 8.70 -3.85 -5.52
CA ILE A 20 8.33 -4.34 -4.19
C ILE A 20 9.52 -4.06 -3.27
N LEU A 21 9.32 -3.22 -2.24
CA LEU A 21 10.35 -2.97 -1.24
C LEU A 21 10.79 -4.29 -0.61
N GLU A 22 12.08 -4.57 -0.61
CA GLU A 22 12.62 -5.69 0.14
C GLU A 22 12.31 -5.50 1.64
N PRO A 23 12.22 -6.58 2.44
CA PRO A 23 11.90 -6.47 3.86
C PRO A 23 12.79 -5.48 4.63
N GLN A 24 14.07 -5.39 4.25
CA GLN A 24 15.03 -4.46 4.85
C GLN A 24 14.74 -3.00 4.47
N GLU A 25 14.31 -2.76 3.23
CA GLU A 25 13.92 -1.43 2.75
C GLU A 25 12.61 -0.96 3.40
N LEU A 26 11.63 -1.87 3.54
CA LEU A 26 10.39 -1.61 4.27
C LEU A 26 10.67 -1.29 5.74
N GLN A 27 11.58 -2.03 6.38
CA GLN A 27 12.01 -1.75 7.76
C GLN A 27 12.68 -0.38 7.87
N LYS A 28 13.55 -0.02 6.93
CA LYS A 28 14.21 1.29 6.89
C LYS A 28 13.21 2.43 6.68
N LEU A 29 12.26 2.25 5.76
CA LEU A 29 11.17 3.21 5.51
C LEU A 29 10.32 3.40 6.77
N THR A 30 9.85 2.31 7.37
CA THR A 30 9.02 2.32 8.57
C THR A 30 9.74 3.01 9.73
N SER A 31 11.03 2.70 9.92
CA SER A 31 11.85 3.32 10.97
C SER A 31 12.02 4.82 10.72
N THR A 32 12.23 5.23 9.47
CA THR A 32 12.39 6.63 9.09
C THR A 32 11.10 7.41 9.39
N ILE A 33 9.95 6.91 8.95
CA ILE A 33 8.64 7.54 9.17
C ILE A 33 8.35 7.61 10.67
N CYS A 34 8.48 6.50 11.38
CA CYS A 34 8.04 6.40 12.76
C CYS A 34 8.97 7.06 13.79
N SER A 35 10.22 7.34 13.43
CA SER A 35 11.22 7.94 14.34
C SER A 35 10.83 9.31 14.91
N GLN A 36 9.95 10.05 14.21
CA GLN A 36 9.57 11.42 14.59
C GLN A 36 8.24 11.48 15.37
N HIS A 37 7.58 10.34 15.57
CA HIS A 37 6.29 10.30 16.26
C HIS A 37 6.46 10.17 17.78
N LEU A 38 5.46 10.66 18.53
CA LEU A 38 5.43 10.60 20.00
C LEU A 38 5.50 9.16 20.54
N ASP A 39 4.95 8.20 19.81
CA ASP A 39 5.07 6.77 20.08
C ASP A 39 5.53 6.04 18.81
N PRO A 40 6.86 5.84 18.64
CA PRO A 40 7.40 5.15 17.48
C PRO A 40 6.92 3.69 17.38
N THR A 41 6.67 3.02 18.51
CA THR A 41 6.25 1.61 18.51
C THR A 41 4.82 1.47 18.02
N LEU A 42 3.92 2.35 18.47
CA LEU A 42 2.55 2.39 17.96
C LEU A 42 2.52 2.75 16.47
N CYS A 43 3.35 3.70 16.03
CA CYS A 43 3.47 4.03 14.62
C CYS A 43 3.90 2.82 13.77
N VAL A 44 4.94 2.09 14.19
CA VAL A 44 5.44 0.91 13.47
C VAL A 44 4.32 -0.14 13.34
N LYS A 45 3.60 -0.41 14.43
CA LYS A 45 2.47 -1.36 14.43
C LYS A 45 1.36 -0.92 13.46
N ALA A 46 0.99 0.36 13.49
CA ALA A 46 -0.03 0.91 12.61
C ALA A 46 0.41 0.86 11.13
N PHE A 47 1.66 1.22 10.85
CA PHE A 47 2.22 1.19 9.51
C PHE A 47 2.17 -0.21 8.90
N TYR A 48 2.69 -1.22 9.60
CA TYR A 48 2.63 -2.60 9.11
C TYR A 48 1.20 -3.09 8.95
N LYS A 49 0.28 -2.73 9.86
CA LYS A 49 -1.13 -3.11 9.74
C LYS A 49 -1.76 -2.56 8.45
N VAL A 50 -1.51 -1.29 8.12
CA VAL A 50 -2.03 -0.67 6.89
C VAL A 50 -1.42 -1.31 5.65
N ILE A 51 -0.10 -1.50 5.61
CA ILE A 51 0.59 -2.11 4.47
C ILE A 51 0.12 -3.55 4.25
N SER A 52 0.03 -4.35 5.31
CA SER A 52 -0.49 -5.73 5.23
C SER A 52 -1.93 -5.77 4.73
N TYR A 53 -2.80 -4.90 5.25
CA TYR A 53 -4.19 -4.81 4.78
C TYR A 53 -4.27 -4.45 3.30
N ALA A 54 -3.48 -3.46 2.86
CA ALA A 54 -3.44 -3.07 1.45
C ALA A 54 -2.97 -4.22 0.56
N LYS A 55 -1.91 -4.93 0.98
CA LYS A 55 -1.39 -6.10 0.26
C LYS A 55 -2.42 -7.22 0.15
N GLU A 56 -3.04 -7.62 1.26
CA GLU A 56 -4.03 -8.70 1.28
C GLU A 56 -5.22 -8.39 0.35
N ASN A 57 -5.66 -7.13 0.31
CA ASN A 57 -6.74 -6.71 -0.58
C ASN A 57 -6.30 -6.66 -2.05
N ASP A 58 -5.08 -6.21 -2.35
CA ASP A 58 -4.53 -6.24 -3.72
C ASP A 58 -4.34 -7.68 -4.24
N ASP A 59 -3.83 -8.58 -3.39
CA ASP A 59 -3.74 -10.02 -3.68
C ASP A 59 -5.13 -10.61 -3.95
N TYR A 60 -6.15 -10.20 -3.17
CA TYR A 60 -7.53 -10.63 -3.36
C TYR A 60 -8.13 -10.14 -4.68
N PHE A 61 -7.78 -8.94 -5.13
CA PHE A 61 -8.17 -8.44 -6.47
C PHE A 61 -7.66 -9.40 -7.56
N TYR A 62 -6.39 -9.79 -7.52
CA TYR A 62 -5.84 -10.73 -8.51
C TYR A 62 -6.47 -12.13 -8.41
N TYR A 63 -6.77 -12.58 -7.18
CA TYR A 63 -7.56 -13.81 -6.99
C TYR A 63 -8.93 -13.71 -7.64
N CYS A 64 -9.64 -12.60 -7.48
CA CYS A 64 -10.94 -12.35 -8.11
C CYS A 64 -10.86 -12.38 -9.64
N GLN A 65 -9.82 -11.79 -10.24
CA GLN A 65 -9.62 -11.84 -11.70
C GLN A 65 -9.36 -13.27 -12.20
N LYS A 66 -8.41 -13.99 -11.57
CA LYS A 66 -8.12 -15.39 -11.94
C LYS A 66 -9.31 -16.32 -11.75
N SER A 67 -10.11 -16.07 -10.72
CA SER A 67 -11.31 -16.87 -10.43
C SER A 67 -12.36 -16.70 -11.54
N LYS A 68 -12.57 -15.48 -12.03
CA LYS A 68 -13.46 -15.22 -13.19
C LYS A 68 -12.98 -15.98 -14.43
N ASP A 69 -11.69 -15.92 -14.73
CA ASP A 69 -11.09 -16.58 -15.88
C ASP A 69 -11.20 -18.11 -15.81
N SER A 70 -11.22 -18.65 -14.59
CA SER A 70 -11.32 -20.09 -14.31
C SER A 70 -12.77 -20.58 -14.15
N GLY A 71 -13.77 -19.72 -14.35
CA GLY A 71 -15.19 -20.06 -14.16
C GLY A 71 -15.62 -20.25 -12.70
N MET A 72 -14.78 -19.85 -11.75
CA MET A 72 -15.10 -19.84 -10.32
C MET A 72 -15.93 -18.58 -9.98
N SER A 73 -16.81 -18.68 -8.97
CA SER A 73 -17.55 -17.53 -8.44
C SER A 73 -16.94 -17.10 -7.11
N PRO A 74 -16.06 -16.07 -7.09
CA PRO A 74 -15.55 -15.50 -5.86
C PRO A 74 -16.62 -14.64 -5.16
N ASP A 75 -16.35 -14.24 -3.92
CA ASP A 75 -17.24 -13.37 -3.16
C ASP A 75 -17.35 -11.98 -3.84
N LYS A 76 -18.58 -11.58 -4.19
CA LYS A 76 -18.81 -10.34 -4.95
C LYS A 76 -18.51 -9.08 -4.14
N GLU A 77 -18.78 -9.09 -2.83
CA GLU A 77 -18.55 -7.93 -1.97
C GLU A 77 -17.05 -7.72 -1.79
N LEU A 78 -16.32 -8.78 -1.46
CA LEU A 78 -14.87 -8.72 -1.28
C LEU A 78 -14.17 -8.37 -2.60
N CYS A 79 -14.62 -8.90 -3.74
CA CYS A 79 -14.09 -8.49 -5.03
C CYS A 79 -14.35 -7.00 -5.31
N GLY A 80 -15.53 -6.47 -4.98
CA GLY A 80 -15.83 -5.04 -5.11
C GLY A 80 -14.93 -4.16 -4.24
N GLN A 81 -14.73 -4.55 -2.98
CA GLN A 81 -13.84 -3.83 -2.05
C GLN A 81 -12.39 -3.83 -2.53
N SER A 82 -11.89 -4.99 -2.96
CA SER A 82 -10.52 -5.13 -3.50
C SER A 82 -10.31 -4.29 -4.77
N GLN A 83 -11.33 -4.19 -5.63
CA GLN A 83 -11.28 -3.37 -6.84
C GLN A 83 -11.22 -1.88 -6.54
N ILE A 84 -11.99 -1.39 -5.55
CA ILE A 84 -11.92 0.02 -5.12
C ILE A 84 -10.50 0.37 -4.67
N LEU A 85 -9.85 -0.51 -3.90
CA LEU A 85 -8.47 -0.28 -3.47
C LEU A 85 -7.52 -0.24 -4.67
N ARG A 86 -7.64 -1.19 -5.60
CA ARG A 86 -6.80 -1.25 -6.81
C ARG A 86 -6.95 0.02 -7.64
N ASP A 87 -8.20 0.45 -7.90
CA ASP A 87 -8.50 1.67 -8.64
C ASP A 87 -7.89 2.90 -7.96
N PHE A 88 -7.96 2.98 -6.62
CA PHE A 88 -7.32 4.05 -5.86
C PHE A 88 -5.78 4.03 -6.05
N ILE A 89 -5.14 2.86 -5.95
CA ILE A 89 -3.69 2.74 -6.14
C ILE A 89 -3.31 3.16 -7.57
N ASP A 90 -4.01 2.65 -8.59
CA ASP A 90 -3.73 2.97 -10.00
C ASP A 90 -3.89 4.46 -10.33
N GLN A 91 -4.88 5.12 -9.72
CA GLN A 91 -5.09 6.56 -9.89
C GLN A 91 -4.00 7.42 -9.24
N ASN A 92 -3.37 6.94 -8.16
CA ASN A 92 -2.44 7.72 -7.34
C ASN A 92 -0.96 7.29 -7.50
N ALA A 93 -0.69 6.23 -8.25
CA ALA A 93 0.66 5.74 -8.52
C ALA A 93 1.38 6.51 -9.66
N ASN A 94 0.73 7.53 -10.26
CA ASN A 94 1.23 8.33 -11.39
C ASN A 94 1.42 9.81 -11.04
#